data_AF-A0A4S3KNL4-F1
#
_entry.id   AF-A0A4S3KNL4-F1
#
_cell.length_a   1.000
_cell.length_b   1.000
_cell.length_c   1.000
_cell.angle_alpha   90.00
_cell.angle_beta   90.00
_cell.angle_gamma   90.00
#
_symmetry.space_group_name_H-M   'P 1'
#
loop_
_entity.id
_entity.type
_entity.pdbx_description
1 polymer ?
#
loop_
_entity_poly.entity_id
_entity_poly.type
_entity_poly.pdbx_seq_one_letter_code
_entity_poly.pdbx_strand_id
1 'polypeptide(L)'
;MNALRQLQHAGVSVRRDGDVIEISTQSGEPLPVALIELARKHKAELLALLPDAHAATRERLHAIAKVHGIGPEIVRAVATDRALGFCMPMSDAALTRWLNITGTREAYRIGTLKHGWLIPSAAHMPEAVA
;
A
#
# COMPACT_ATOMS: atom_id res chain seq x y z
N MET A 1 7.13 27.25 -10.54
CA MET A 1 7.51 26.93 -9.14
C MET A 1 7.06 25.50 -8.89
N ASN A 2 7.94 24.58 -8.45
CA ASN A 2 7.63 23.14 -8.34
C ASN A 2 7.20 22.81 -6.89
N ALA A 3 5.95 22.36 -6.71
CA ALA A 3 5.37 22.12 -5.38
C ALA A 3 6.10 21.02 -4.59
N LEU A 4 6.60 19.99 -5.30
CA LEU A 4 7.38 18.91 -4.68
C LEU A 4 8.66 19.46 -4.03
N ARG A 5 9.36 20.37 -4.71
CA ARG A 5 10.58 20.99 -4.15
C ARG A 5 10.27 21.82 -2.91
N GLN A 6 9.15 22.55 -2.89
CA GLN A 6 8.75 23.34 -1.72
C GLN A 6 8.46 22.46 -0.50
N LEU A 7 7.74 21.35 -0.70
CA LEU A 7 7.47 20.37 0.35
C LEU A 7 8.79 19.73 0.87
N GLN A 8 9.67 19.33 -0.04
CA GLN A 8 10.98 18.75 0.32
C GLN A 8 11.87 19.74 1.10
N HIS A 9 11.92 21.01 0.69
CA HIS A 9 12.65 22.05 1.42
C HIS A 9 12.09 22.30 2.83
N ALA A 10 10.80 22.07 3.04
CA ALA A 10 10.17 22.14 4.36
C ALA A 10 10.36 20.86 5.21
N GLY A 11 11.20 19.91 4.77
CA GLY A 11 11.42 18.64 5.47
C GLY A 11 10.24 17.66 5.38
N VAL A 12 9.33 17.88 4.42
CA VAL A 12 8.19 16.99 4.18
C VAL A 12 8.57 15.94 3.15
N SER A 13 8.43 14.68 3.54
CA SER A 13 8.44 13.54 2.64
C SER A 13 7.09 13.46 1.93
N VAL A 14 7.13 13.32 0.61
CA VAL A 14 5.94 13.20 -0.24
C VAL A 14 6.03 11.88 -0.99
N ARG A 15 5.02 11.03 -0.86
CA ARG A 15 4.93 9.76 -1.57
C ARG A 15 3.60 9.67 -2.28
N ARG A 16 3.58 8.94 -3.39
CA ARG A 16 2.36 8.60 -4.11
C ARG A 16 2.01 7.14 -3.83
N ASP A 17 0.75 6.90 -3.50
CA ASP A 17 0.16 5.58 -3.46
C ASP A 17 -1.12 5.59 -4.30
N GLY A 18 -1.07 5.00 -5.50
CA GLY A 18 -2.15 5.11 -6.48
C GLY A 18 -2.53 6.57 -6.77
N ASP A 19 -3.76 6.95 -6.41
CA ASP A 19 -4.31 8.32 -6.59
C ASP A 19 -4.23 9.18 -5.31
N VAL A 20 -3.56 8.66 -4.28
CA VAL A 20 -3.37 9.32 -2.99
C VAL A 20 -1.94 9.88 -2.93
N ILE A 21 -1.83 11.09 -2.39
CA ILE A 21 -0.54 11.70 -2.05
C ILE A 21 -0.42 11.66 -0.53
N GLU A 22 0.53 10.88 -0.04
CA GLU A 22 0.91 10.85 1.36
C GLU A 22 1.98 11.90 1.60
N ILE A 23 1.80 12.68 2.68
CA ILE A 23 2.79 13.61 3.16
C ILE A 23 3.10 13.30 4.63
N SER A 24 4.38 13.36 5.00
CA SER A 24 4.83 13.16 6.38
C SER A 24 6.05 14.05 6.68
N THR A 25 6.16 14.51 7.92
CA THR A 25 7.38 15.17 8.43
C THR A 25 8.36 14.11 8.93
N GLN A 26 9.66 14.36 8.81
CA GLN A 26 10.67 13.45 9.34
C GLN A 26 10.73 13.44 10.87
N SER A 27 10.28 14.52 11.53
CA SER A 27 10.27 14.68 12.99
C SER A 27 9.06 14.02 13.67
N GLY A 28 8.05 13.57 12.91
CA GLY A 28 6.78 13.11 13.46
C GLY A 28 5.91 14.24 14.04
N GLU A 29 6.35 15.50 13.91
CA GLU A 29 5.59 16.68 14.29
C GLU A 29 4.37 16.86 13.38
N PRO A 30 3.28 17.46 13.89
CA PRO A 30 2.10 17.72 13.09
C PRO A 30 2.44 18.56 11.86
N LEU A 31 1.96 18.13 10.70
CA LEU A 31 2.12 18.85 9.43
C LEU A 31 1.46 20.23 9.51
N PRO A 32 2.19 21.32 9.20
CA PRO A 32 1.59 22.64 9.08
C PRO A 32 0.46 22.63 8.03
N VAL A 33 -0.68 23.24 8.37
CA VAL A 33 -1.86 23.32 7.48
C VAL A 33 -1.50 23.90 6.11
N ALA A 34 -0.60 24.89 6.06
CA ALA A 34 -0.13 25.49 4.82
C ALA A 34 0.52 24.47 3.87
N LEU A 35 1.25 23.47 4.38
CA LEU A 35 1.88 22.42 3.57
C LEU A 35 0.86 21.38 3.10
N ILE A 36 -0.15 21.09 3.93
CA ILE A 36 -1.30 20.23 3.54
C ILE A 36 -2.07 20.88 2.39
N GLU A 37 -2.40 22.16 2.51
CA GLU A 37 -3.11 22.90 1.46
C GLU A 37 -2.27 23.05 0.18
N LEU A 38 -0.96 23.24 0.31
CA LEU A 38 -0.03 23.24 -0.83
C LEU A 38 -0.07 21.89 -1.57
N ALA A 39 0.04 20.78 -0.85
CA ALA A 39 -0.03 19.43 -1.43
C ALA A 39 -1.39 19.17 -2.08
N ARG A 40 -2.49 19.63 -1.47
CA ARG A 40 -3.84 19.52 -2.03
C ARG A 40 -4.00 20.33 -3.32
N LYS A 41 -3.60 21.59 -3.32
CA LYS A 41 -3.68 22.50 -4.48
C LYS A 41 -2.90 21.95 -5.68
N HIS A 42 -1.77 21.30 -5.42
CA HIS A 42 -0.88 20.74 -6.44
C HIS A 42 -0.99 19.21 -6.57
N LYS A 43 -2.09 18.59 -6.09
CA LYS A 43 -2.25 17.13 -6.10
C LYS A 43 -2.02 16.51 -7.49
N ALA A 44 -2.61 17.10 -8.54
CA ALA A 44 -2.48 16.58 -9.90
C ALA A 44 -1.03 16.66 -10.42
N GLU A 45 -0.33 17.76 -10.11
CA GLU A 45 1.10 17.93 -10.42
C GLU A 45 1.94 16.88 -9.68
N LEU A 46 1.68 16.68 -8.38
CA LEU A 46 2.38 15.69 -7.56
C LEU A 46 2.14 14.26 -8.05
N LEU A 47 0.90 13.92 -8.45
CA LEU A 47 0.58 12.62 -9.04
C LEU A 47 1.32 12.38 -10.36
N ALA A 48 1.48 13.41 -11.18
CA ALA A 48 2.23 13.31 -12.44
C ALA A 48 3.75 13.17 -12.23
N LEU A 49 4.29 13.78 -11.17
CA LEU A 49 5.73 13.80 -10.89
C LEU A 49 6.22 12.61 -10.05
N LEU A 50 5.38 12.06 -9.18
CA LEU A 50 5.76 10.99 -8.26
C LEU A 50 5.44 9.62 -8.87
N PRO A 51 6.39 8.67 -8.84
CA PRO A 51 6.09 7.29 -9.17
C PRO A 51 5.16 6.71 -8.08
N ASP A 52 4.22 5.86 -8.50
CA ASP A 52 3.41 5.08 -7.56
C ASP A 52 4.31 4.07 -6.84
N ALA A 53 4.45 4.24 -5.53
CA ALA A 53 5.35 3.45 -4.69
C ALA A 53 5.04 1.94 -4.74
N HIS A 54 3.79 1.57 -5.05
CA HIS A 54 3.33 0.18 -5.05
C HIS A 54 2.96 -0.35 -6.44
N ALA A 55 3.24 0.39 -7.53
CA ALA A 55 2.88 -0.04 -8.88
C ALA A 55 3.37 -1.46 -9.21
N ALA A 56 4.66 -1.73 -8.97
CA ALA A 56 5.25 -3.05 -9.22
C ALA A 56 4.61 -4.16 -8.37
N THR A 57 4.27 -3.87 -7.11
CA THR A 57 3.62 -4.84 -6.22
C THR A 57 2.17 -5.10 -6.64
N ARG A 58 1.43 -4.08 -7.06
CA ARG A 58 0.07 -4.20 -7.61
C ARG A 58 0.09 -5.04 -8.88
N GLU A 59 0.99 -4.74 -9.82
CA GLU A 59 1.17 -5.53 -11.06
C GLU A 59 1.51 -6.99 -10.76
N ARG A 60 2.42 -7.24 -9.81
CA ARG A 60 2.79 -8.60 -9.37
C ARG A 60 1.60 -9.35 -8.78
N LEU A 61 0.82 -8.71 -7.92
CA LEU A 61 -0.41 -9.29 -7.36
C LEU A 61 -1.42 -9.63 -8.45
N HIS A 62 -1.62 -8.75 -9.43
CA HIS A 62 -2.49 -9.01 -10.58
C HIS A 62 -2.00 -10.18 -11.43
N ALA A 63 -0.69 -10.29 -11.67
CA ALA A 63 -0.10 -11.39 -12.42
C ALA A 63 -0.29 -12.73 -11.71
N ILE A 64 0.02 -12.80 -10.41
CA ILE A 64 -0.17 -13.99 -9.58
C ILE A 64 -1.64 -14.41 -9.56
N ALA A 65 -2.55 -13.46 -9.33
CA ALA A 65 -3.97 -13.75 -9.29
C ALA A 65 -4.50 -14.29 -10.61
N LYS A 66 -4.05 -13.73 -11.75
CA LYS A 66 -4.39 -14.22 -13.07
C LYS A 66 -3.90 -15.65 -13.32
N VAL A 67 -2.66 -15.95 -12.94
CA VAL A 67 -2.06 -17.29 -13.12
C VAL A 67 -2.79 -18.33 -12.29
N HIS A 68 -3.18 -17.99 -11.07
CA HIS A 68 -3.77 -18.94 -10.11
C HIS A 68 -5.31 -18.90 -10.04
N GLY A 69 -5.97 -18.15 -10.92
CA GLY A 69 -7.44 -18.05 -10.96
C GLY A 69 -8.05 -17.40 -9.71
N ILE A 70 -7.30 -16.52 -9.04
CA ILE A 70 -7.74 -15.81 -7.84
C ILE A 70 -8.62 -14.62 -8.28
N GLY A 71 -9.81 -14.53 -7.70
CA GLY A 71 -10.79 -13.51 -8.08
C GLY A 71 -10.28 -12.08 -7.89
N PRO A 72 -10.62 -11.14 -8.80
CA PRO A 72 -10.15 -9.75 -8.73
C PRO A 72 -10.63 -9.01 -7.47
N GLU A 73 -11.68 -9.48 -6.81
CA GLU A 73 -12.13 -9.00 -5.50
C GLU A 73 -11.11 -9.26 -4.38
N ILE A 74 -10.41 -10.40 -4.39
CA ILE A 74 -9.36 -10.71 -3.42
C ILE A 74 -8.17 -9.80 -3.65
N VAL A 75 -7.75 -9.63 -4.91
CA VAL A 75 -6.67 -8.69 -5.27
C VAL A 75 -7.00 -7.27 -4.82
N ARG A 76 -8.25 -6.83 -4.99
CA ARG A 76 -8.70 -5.50 -4.52
C ARG A 76 -8.69 -5.36 -3.01
N ALA A 77 -9.10 -6.38 -2.26
CA ALA A 77 -9.04 -6.37 -0.80
C ALA A 77 -7.59 -6.31 -0.28
N VAL A 78 -6.67 -6.94 -1.01
CA VAL A 78 -5.23 -6.95 -0.73
C VAL A 78 -4.54 -5.67 -1.18
N ALA A 79 -4.97 -5.05 -2.28
CA ALA A 79 -4.39 -3.84 -2.83
C ALA A 79 -4.71 -2.57 -2.01
N THR A 80 -5.06 -2.74 -0.73
CA THR A 80 -5.07 -1.65 0.23
C THR A 80 -3.63 -1.26 0.56
N ASP A 81 -3.41 0.04 0.69
CA ASP A 81 -2.10 0.69 0.79
C ASP A 81 -1.19 0.08 1.87
N ARG A 82 -1.74 -0.29 3.04
CA ARG A 82 -0.96 -0.97 4.10
C ARG A 82 -0.58 -2.41 3.78
N ALA A 83 -1.46 -3.16 3.13
CA ALA A 83 -1.20 -4.56 2.80
C ALA A 83 -0.16 -4.68 1.66
N LEU A 84 -0.14 -3.72 0.73
CA LEU A 84 0.88 -3.65 -0.32
C LEU A 84 2.30 -3.53 0.26
N GLY A 85 2.49 -2.71 1.29
CA GLY A 85 3.77 -2.61 2.00
C GLY A 85 4.26 -3.94 2.60
N PHE A 86 3.34 -4.79 3.10
CA PHE A 86 3.67 -6.14 3.58
C PHE A 86 3.96 -7.13 2.44
N CYS A 87 3.27 -6.97 1.30
CA CYS A 87 3.47 -7.83 0.15
C CYS A 87 4.81 -7.55 -0.55
N MET A 88 5.38 -6.34 -0.46
CA MET A 88 6.63 -5.96 -1.14
C MET A 88 7.79 -6.95 -0.93
N PRO A 89 8.20 -7.32 0.29
CA PRO A 89 9.34 -8.23 0.51
C PRO A 89 9.03 -9.70 0.17
N MET A 90 7.77 -10.07 -0.06
CA MET A 90 7.39 -11.46 -0.27
C MET A 90 7.85 -11.98 -1.64
N SER A 91 8.30 -13.23 -1.70
CA SER A 91 8.50 -13.95 -2.97
C SER A 91 7.16 -14.31 -3.60
N ASP A 92 7.15 -14.57 -4.91
CA ASP A 92 5.92 -14.98 -5.62
C ASP A 92 5.28 -16.21 -4.99
N ALA A 93 6.08 -17.18 -4.55
CA ALA A 93 5.58 -18.37 -3.86
C ALA A 93 4.90 -18.03 -2.52
N ALA A 94 5.49 -17.12 -1.74
CA ALA A 94 4.92 -16.67 -0.47
C ALA A 94 3.63 -15.86 -0.68
N LEU A 95 3.61 -14.98 -1.70
CA LEU A 95 2.42 -14.22 -2.11
C LEU A 95 1.30 -15.14 -2.58
N THR A 96 1.58 -16.09 -3.47
CA THR A 96 0.59 -17.07 -3.95
C THR A 96 0.03 -17.88 -2.80
N ARG A 97 0.88 -18.39 -1.89
CA ARG A 97 0.42 -19.14 -0.71
C ARG A 97 -0.46 -18.27 0.19
N TRP A 98 -0.08 -17.02 0.42
CA TRP A 98 -0.86 -16.09 1.22
C TRP A 98 -2.19 -15.70 0.57
N LEU A 99 -2.22 -15.46 -0.74
CA LEU A 99 -3.45 -15.20 -1.49
C LEU A 99 -4.37 -16.42 -1.53
N ASN A 100 -3.82 -17.63 -1.60
CA ASN A 100 -4.61 -18.86 -1.51
C ASN A 100 -5.18 -19.07 -0.10
N ILE A 101 -4.44 -18.72 0.96
CA ILE A 101 -4.96 -18.74 2.33
C ILE A 101 -6.08 -17.71 2.47
N THR A 102 -5.81 -16.43 2.16
CA THR A 102 -6.78 -15.33 2.32
C THR A 102 -7.96 -15.40 1.36
N GLY A 103 -7.77 -16.00 0.19
CA GLY A 103 -8.80 -16.21 -0.84
C GLY A 103 -9.75 -17.38 -0.59
N THR A 104 -9.49 -18.21 0.43
CA THR A 104 -10.47 -19.21 0.88
C THR A 104 -11.52 -18.56 1.78
N ARG A 105 -12.79 -18.95 1.60
CA ARG A 105 -13.92 -18.46 2.41
C ARG A 105 -13.71 -18.62 3.94
N GLU A 106 -12.84 -19.53 4.37
CA GLU A 106 -12.52 -19.76 5.79
C GLU A 106 -11.55 -18.73 6.39
N ALA A 107 -10.61 -18.16 5.63
CA ALA A 107 -9.70 -17.14 6.17
C ALA A 107 -10.42 -15.83 6.54
N TYR A 108 -11.56 -15.54 5.90
CA TYR A 108 -12.46 -14.46 6.29
C TYR A 108 -13.05 -14.63 7.71
N ARG A 109 -13.01 -15.85 8.30
CA ARG A 109 -13.41 -16.11 9.70
C ARG A 109 -12.26 -16.07 10.70
N ILE A 110 -11.02 -16.25 10.27
CA ILE A 110 -9.85 -16.48 11.15
C ILE A 110 -8.98 -15.22 11.31
N GLY A 111 -9.04 -14.28 10.35
CA GLY A 111 -8.55 -12.92 10.56
C GLY A 111 -9.49 -12.14 11.49
N THR A 112 -8.99 -11.59 12.59
CA THR A 112 -9.79 -10.70 13.44
C THR A 112 -10.22 -9.50 12.60
N LEU A 113 -11.51 -9.43 12.24
CA LEU A 113 -12.18 -8.21 11.80
C LEU A 113 -12.25 -7.21 12.96
N LYS A 114 -11.12 -6.80 13.52
CA LYS A 114 -11.06 -5.53 14.24
C LYS A 114 -10.91 -4.47 13.15
N HIS A 115 -12.02 -3.83 12.78
CA HIS A 115 -12.11 -2.66 11.88
C HIS A 115 -12.29 -2.88 10.36
N GLY A 116 -12.61 -4.08 9.87
CA GLY A 116 -12.96 -4.28 8.44
C GLY A 116 -11.79 -4.59 7.50
N TRP A 117 -10.69 -5.15 8.01
CA TRP A 117 -9.46 -5.43 7.24
C TRP A 117 -9.06 -6.92 7.35
N LEU A 118 -8.59 -7.51 6.24
CA LEU A 118 -7.84 -8.77 6.24
C LEU A 118 -6.36 -8.46 6.48
N ILE A 119 -5.97 -8.29 7.75
CA ILE A 119 -4.56 -8.23 8.13
C ILE A 119 -4.22 -9.62 8.67
N PRO A 120 -3.33 -10.40 8.04
CA PRO A 120 -2.83 -11.61 8.68
C PRO A 120 -2.16 -11.21 9.99
N SER A 121 -2.59 -11.77 11.11
CA SER A 121 -1.77 -11.68 12.32
C SER A 121 -0.45 -12.41 12.03
N ALA A 122 0.69 -11.84 12.43
CA ALA A 122 2.02 -12.48 12.28
C ALA A 122 2.05 -13.97 12.70
N ALA A 123 1.14 -14.39 13.59
CA ALA A 123 0.94 -15.78 13.99
C ALA A 123 0.57 -16.78 12.87
N HIS A 124 0.11 -16.32 11.70
CA HIS A 124 -0.20 -17.18 10.54
C HIS A 124 0.90 -17.15 9.46
N MET A 125 2.07 -16.59 9.79
CA MET A 125 3.22 -16.48 8.90
C MET A 125 4.43 -17.24 9.49
N PRO A 126 4.47 -18.58 9.45
CA PRO A 126 5.60 -19.31 10.01
C PRO A 126 6.90 -19.19 9.19
N GLU A 127 6.88 -18.69 7.95
CA GLU A 127 8.05 -18.75 7.05
C GLU A 127 8.33 -17.47 6.22
N ALA A 128 7.61 -16.36 6.41
CA ALA A 128 7.67 -15.22 5.47
C ALA A 128 8.49 -14.00 5.95
N VAL A 129 9.16 -14.08 7.10
CA VAL A 129 10.06 -13.03 7.59
C VAL A 129 11.39 -13.66 7.99
N ALA A 130 12.27 -13.79 6.99
CA ALA A 130 13.71 -13.88 7.15
C ALA A 130 14.34 -12.95 6.12
#